data_AF-A0A0M3INT6-F1
#
_entry.id   AF-A0A0M3INT6-F1
#
_cell.length_a   1.000
_cell.length_b   1.000
_cell.length_c   1.000
_cell.angle_alpha   90.00
_cell.angle_beta   90.00
_cell.angle_gamma   90.00
#
_symmetry.space_group_name_H-M   'P 1'
#
loop_
_entity.id
_entity.type
_entity.pdbx_description
1 polymer ?
#
loop_
_entity_poly.entity_id
_entity_poly.type
_entity_poly.pdbx_seq_one_letter_code
_entity_poly.pdbx_strand_id
1 'polypeptide(L)'
;MEEEEYMDEEGADEDFPYRTQTRYVVKSQIFYWMVITLVFLNTACVASEHYGQPDWLTEFLKYAEFVFLGIFICEMVVKLSAMGFRTYFASKFNRFDCIVIVGSAFEVIWAEVKDGSFGISVLRALRLLRIFKLTSYCISLRNLVRSLMNSMRSILSLLFLLFLFILIFALLGMQLFGGKFNFPNMHPYTHFDTFPVALITVFQILTGEDWNEVMYLAIESQGGVYGGGMVYCVYFIVLVLFGNCKFYKLFSFIHLQFLLHTLLNVFLAIAVDNLANAQELTAAEEADERANELSEDSETIDEQVNPQSYFIYANFNSEMHHRRHDVTIHLGLS
;
A
#
# COMPACT_ATOMS: atom_id res chain seq x y z
N MET A 1 -11.76 -2.47 10.22
CA MET A 1 -11.57 -2.96 11.59
C MET A 1 -10.40 -2.32 12.32
N GLU A 2 -9.11 -2.61 12.07
CA GLU A 2 -8.03 -1.99 12.89
C GLU A 2 -7.79 -0.47 12.68
N GLU A 3 -8.29 0.13 11.60
CA GLU A 3 -8.26 1.61 11.41
C GLU A 3 -9.53 2.30 11.90
N GLU A 4 -10.57 1.56 12.33
CA GLU A 4 -11.80 2.13 12.89
C GLU A 4 -11.65 2.45 14.38
N GLU A 5 -10.84 1.68 15.12
CA GLU A 5 -10.74 1.79 16.58
C GLU A 5 -9.90 2.99 17.06
N TYR A 6 -9.02 3.54 16.22
CA TYR A 6 -8.19 4.70 16.61
C TYR A 6 -8.89 6.07 16.43
N MET A 7 -10.13 6.07 15.93
CA MET A 7 -10.87 7.30 15.61
C MET A 7 -11.80 7.78 16.73
N ASP A 8 -11.98 6.99 17.79
CA ASP A 8 -12.99 7.26 18.82
C ASP A 8 -12.44 7.94 20.09
N GLU A 9 -11.12 8.03 20.26
CA GLU A 9 -10.49 8.63 21.44
C GLU A 9 -9.62 9.86 21.10
N GLU A 10 -10.19 10.98 20.65
CA GLU A 10 -9.64 12.30 21.00
C GLU A 10 -10.60 13.45 20.66
N GLY A 11 -11.13 14.07 21.71
CA GLY A 11 -11.54 15.47 21.70
C GLY A 11 -12.97 15.75 21.23
N ALA A 12 -13.88 15.80 22.19
CA ALA A 12 -15.13 16.55 22.09
C ALA A 12 -14.84 18.06 21.98
N ASP A 13 -14.30 18.50 20.83
CA ASP A 13 -14.30 19.90 20.45
C ASP A 13 -15.60 20.15 19.69
N GLU A 14 -16.39 21.14 20.14
CA GLU A 14 -17.69 21.55 19.57
C GLU A 14 -17.77 21.41 18.04
N ASP A 15 -18.26 20.26 17.57
CA ASP A 15 -18.30 19.94 16.15
C ASP A 15 -19.47 20.70 15.53
N PHE A 16 -19.16 21.80 14.83
CA PHE A 16 -20.13 22.48 13.99
C PHE A 16 -20.82 21.49 13.03
N PRO A 17 -22.14 21.63 12.77
CA PRO A 17 -22.93 20.65 12.01
C PRO A 17 -22.39 20.36 10.60
N TYR A 18 -21.64 21.31 10.00
CA TYR A 18 -21.00 21.12 8.70
C TYR A 18 -19.90 20.04 8.71
N ARG A 19 -19.16 19.87 9.82
CA ARG A 19 -18.09 18.87 9.92
C ARG A 19 -18.67 17.47 9.97
N THR A 20 -19.75 17.30 10.73
CA THR A 20 -20.46 16.02 10.88
C THR A 20 -21.03 15.54 9.54
N GLN A 21 -21.69 16.41 8.77
CA GLN A 21 -22.20 16.04 7.44
C GLN A 21 -21.09 15.69 6.45
N THR A 22 -19.98 16.44 6.45
CA THR A 22 -18.86 16.16 5.55
C THR A 22 -18.18 14.82 5.88
N ARG A 23 -18.12 14.45 7.17
CA ARG A 23 -17.63 13.11 7.59
C ARG A 23 -18.51 11.98 7.03
N TYR A 24 -19.84 12.13 7.05
CA TYR A 24 -20.75 11.13 6.44
C TYR A 24 -20.51 10.96 4.94
N VAL A 25 -20.29 12.07 4.21
CA VAL A 25 -19.99 12.02 2.77
C VAL A 25 -18.68 11.27 2.50
N VAL A 26 -17.61 11.60 3.24
CA VAL A 26 -16.29 10.97 3.05
C VAL A 26 -16.31 9.47 3.39
N LYS A 27 -17.10 9.07 4.40
CA LYS A 27 -17.28 7.65 4.78
C LYS A 27 -18.23 6.88 3.85
N SER A 28 -18.92 7.56 2.93
CA SER A 28 -19.90 6.89 2.06
C SER A 28 -19.25 5.96 1.05
N GLN A 29 -19.90 4.82 0.77
CA GLN A 29 -19.45 3.86 -0.24
C GLN A 29 -19.43 4.47 -1.65
N ILE A 30 -20.31 5.43 -1.91
CA ILE A 30 -20.37 6.17 -3.18
C ILE A 30 -19.09 7.00 -3.37
N PHE A 31 -18.64 7.70 -2.32
CA PHE A 31 -17.41 8.47 -2.39
C PHE A 31 -16.19 7.57 -2.62
N TYR A 32 -16.14 6.41 -1.96
CA TYR A 32 -15.11 5.39 -2.17
C TYR A 32 -15.03 4.94 -3.65
N TRP A 33 -16.15 4.48 -4.22
CA TRP A 33 -16.18 4.03 -5.62
C TRP A 33 -15.91 5.17 -6.61
N MET A 34 -16.44 6.36 -6.35
CA MET A 34 -16.21 7.54 -7.18
C MET A 34 -14.71 7.84 -7.33
N VAL A 35 -13.96 7.86 -6.23
CA VAL A 35 -12.51 8.14 -6.30
C VAL A 35 -11.76 7.05 -7.05
N ILE A 36 -12.08 5.77 -6.81
CA ILE A 36 -11.44 4.65 -7.53
C ILE A 36 -11.71 4.75 -9.04
N THR A 37 -12.95 5.02 -9.43
CA THR A 37 -13.31 5.20 -10.85
C THR A 37 -12.54 6.36 -11.46
N LEU A 38 -12.37 7.47 -10.75
CA LEU A 38 -11.57 8.61 -11.24
C LEU A 38 -10.08 8.26 -11.40
N VAL A 39 -9.50 7.52 -10.46
CA VAL A 39 -8.10 7.05 -10.58
C VAL A 39 -7.95 6.13 -11.79
N PHE A 40 -8.92 5.24 -12.00
CA PHE A 40 -8.91 4.35 -13.16
C PHE A 40 -9.03 5.11 -14.49
N LEU A 41 -9.99 6.03 -14.59
CA LEU A 41 -10.17 6.86 -15.79
C LEU A 41 -8.94 7.73 -16.06
N ASN A 42 -8.34 8.33 -15.02
CA ASN A 42 -7.11 9.09 -15.17
C ASN A 42 -5.95 8.21 -15.68
N THR A 43 -5.83 6.99 -15.16
CA THR A 43 -4.83 6.01 -15.61
C THR A 43 -5.07 5.61 -17.07
N ALA A 44 -6.33 5.42 -17.47
CA ALA A 44 -6.69 5.11 -18.85
C ALA A 44 -6.34 6.24 -19.83
N CYS A 45 -6.54 7.50 -19.43
CA CYS A 45 -6.09 8.66 -20.21
C CYS A 45 -4.57 8.65 -20.40
N VAL A 46 -3.80 8.44 -19.32
CA VAL A 46 -2.33 8.36 -19.41
C VAL A 46 -1.88 7.19 -20.29
N ALA A 47 -2.56 6.04 -20.20
CA ALA A 47 -2.25 4.88 -21.03
C ALA A 47 -2.59 5.05 -22.51
N SER A 48 -3.47 6.00 -22.86
CA SER A 48 -3.86 6.27 -24.25
C SER A 48 -2.86 7.13 -25.02
N GLU A 49 -1.93 7.79 -24.32
CA GLU A 49 -0.86 8.57 -24.95
C GLU A 49 0.03 7.66 -25.83
N HIS A 50 0.20 8.03 -27.09
CA HIS A 50 1.03 7.26 -28.02
C HIS A 50 1.83 8.14 -28.99
N TYR A 51 2.90 7.56 -29.53
CA TYR A 51 3.76 8.24 -30.51
C TYR A 51 3.00 8.50 -31.82
N GLY A 52 3.06 9.73 -32.32
CA GLY A 52 2.37 10.13 -33.55
C GLY A 52 0.87 10.30 -33.41
N GLN A 53 0.36 10.54 -32.19
CA GLN A 53 -1.07 10.74 -31.95
C GLN A 53 -1.60 12.04 -32.59
N PRO A 54 -2.89 12.08 -32.97
CA PRO A 54 -3.49 13.26 -33.58
C PRO A 54 -3.64 14.42 -32.57
N ASP A 55 -3.60 15.65 -33.08
CA ASP A 55 -3.61 16.87 -32.24
C ASP A 55 -4.83 16.97 -31.32
N TRP A 56 -6.01 16.54 -31.79
CA TRP A 56 -7.23 16.54 -30.98
C TRP A 56 -7.11 15.65 -29.73
N LEU A 57 -6.37 14.53 -29.81
CA LEU A 57 -6.17 13.65 -28.68
C LEU A 57 -5.22 14.31 -27.67
N THR A 58 -4.17 14.95 -28.15
CA THR A 58 -3.25 15.73 -27.31
C THR A 58 -3.98 16.84 -26.56
N GLU A 59 -4.84 17.61 -27.24
CA GLU A 59 -5.65 18.66 -26.62
C GLU A 59 -6.64 18.08 -25.60
N PHE A 60 -7.36 17.01 -25.98
CA PHE A 60 -8.28 16.33 -25.08
C PHE A 60 -7.59 15.85 -23.80
N LEU A 61 -6.43 15.20 -23.91
CA LEU A 61 -5.68 14.70 -22.77
C LEU A 61 -5.14 15.83 -21.88
N LYS A 62 -4.73 16.96 -22.48
CA LYS A 62 -4.37 18.17 -21.73
C LYS A 62 -5.55 18.65 -20.89
N TYR A 63 -6.74 18.82 -21.47
CA TYR A 63 -7.93 19.24 -20.72
C TYR A 63 -8.36 18.23 -19.66
N ALA A 64 -8.32 16.94 -19.99
CA ALA A 64 -8.63 15.87 -19.04
C ALA A 64 -7.72 15.92 -17.82
N GLU A 65 -6.42 16.18 -18.01
CA GLU A 65 -5.46 16.34 -16.91
C GLU A 65 -5.84 17.47 -15.95
N PHE A 66 -6.22 18.65 -16.46
CA PHE A 66 -6.71 19.76 -15.62
C PHE A 66 -7.98 19.37 -14.85
N VAL A 67 -8.94 18.70 -15.51
CA VAL A 67 -10.20 18.29 -14.89
C VAL A 67 -9.96 17.26 -13.76
N PHE A 68 -9.17 16.21 -14.02
CA PHE A 68 -8.86 15.21 -12.99
C PHE A 68 -8.10 15.82 -11.81
N LEU A 69 -7.13 16.71 -12.08
CA LEU A 69 -6.41 17.42 -11.01
C LEU A 69 -7.37 18.26 -10.17
N GLY A 70 -8.26 19.02 -10.79
CA GLY A 70 -9.27 19.81 -10.10
C GLY A 70 -10.14 18.95 -9.18
N ILE A 71 -10.64 17.81 -9.68
CA ILE A 71 -11.45 16.89 -8.89
C ILE A 71 -10.66 16.30 -7.71
N PHE A 72 -9.39 15.91 -7.91
CA PHE A 72 -8.55 15.40 -6.81
C PHE A 72 -8.22 16.46 -5.76
N ILE A 73 -8.05 17.72 -6.16
CA ILE A 73 -7.90 18.83 -5.21
C ILE A 73 -9.19 19.00 -4.40
N CYS A 74 -10.36 18.99 -5.03
CA CYS A 74 -11.63 19.06 -4.34
C CYS A 74 -11.82 17.90 -3.35
N GLU A 75 -11.51 16.67 -3.76
CA GLU A 75 -11.55 15.50 -2.90
C GLU A 75 -10.64 15.64 -1.67
N MET A 76 -9.42 16.14 -1.85
CA MET A 76 -8.50 16.42 -0.73
C MET A 76 -9.05 17.48 0.22
N VAL A 77 -9.62 18.57 -0.32
CA VAL A 77 -10.23 19.64 0.50
C VAL A 77 -11.40 19.08 1.31
N VAL A 78 -12.28 18.29 0.70
CA VAL A 78 -13.41 17.64 1.40
C VAL A 78 -12.92 16.73 2.54
N LYS A 79 -11.89 15.92 2.29
CA LYS A 79 -11.25 15.09 3.33
C LYS A 79 -10.65 15.92 4.46
N LEU A 80 -9.95 17.00 4.12
CA LEU A 80 -9.31 17.88 5.09
C LEU A 80 -10.35 18.60 5.97
N SER A 81 -11.47 19.03 5.39
CA SER A 81 -12.58 19.64 6.12
C SER A 81 -13.32 18.64 7.01
N ALA A 82 -13.46 17.38 6.59
CA ALA A 82 -14.12 16.33 7.36
C ALA A 82 -13.31 15.89 8.59
N MET A 83 -12.02 15.58 8.41
CA MET A 83 -11.16 15.04 9.47
C MET A 83 -10.46 16.12 10.29
N GLY A 84 -10.33 17.34 9.76
CA GLY A 84 -9.50 18.37 10.35
C GLY A 84 -8.02 18.20 10.00
N PHE A 85 -7.25 19.28 10.15
CA PHE A 85 -5.85 19.35 9.70
C PHE A 85 -4.95 18.32 10.40
N ARG A 86 -5.02 18.22 11.73
CA ARG A 86 -4.15 17.34 12.52
C ARG A 86 -4.36 15.87 12.18
N THR A 87 -5.61 15.42 12.20
CA THR A 87 -5.98 14.02 11.94
C THR A 87 -5.69 13.62 10.49
N TYR A 88 -5.89 14.53 9.53
CA TYR A 88 -5.54 14.27 8.13
C TYR A 88 -4.05 13.96 7.96
N PHE A 89 -3.15 14.78 8.53
CA PHE A 89 -1.70 14.60 8.39
C PHE A 89 -1.11 13.52 9.32
N ALA A 90 -1.85 13.02 10.31
CA ALA A 90 -1.42 11.87 11.10
C ALA A 90 -1.34 10.59 10.25
N SER A 91 -2.34 10.36 9.39
CA SER A 91 -2.39 9.19 8.51
C SER A 91 -1.29 9.22 7.44
N LYS A 92 -0.54 8.11 7.31
CA LYS A 92 0.54 7.96 6.32
C LYS A 92 0.01 7.97 4.87
N PHE A 93 -1.15 7.35 4.65
CA PHE A 93 -1.78 7.28 3.32
C PHE A 93 -2.36 8.63 2.89
N ASN A 94 -3.00 9.38 3.81
CA ASN A 94 -3.47 10.74 3.50
C ASN A 94 -2.31 11.70 3.24
N ARG A 95 -1.18 11.57 3.95
CA ARG A 95 0.06 12.31 3.64
C ARG A 95 0.57 12.02 2.24
N PHE A 96 0.58 10.74 1.85
CA PHE A 96 0.99 10.33 0.51
C PHE A 96 0.07 10.94 -0.56
N ASP A 97 -1.25 10.83 -0.40
CA ASP A 97 -2.24 11.42 -1.31
C ASP A 97 -2.04 12.94 -1.48
N CYS A 98 -1.75 13.66 -0.39
CA CYS A 98 -1.45 15.09 -0.41
C CYS A 98 -0.19 15.41 -1.22
N ILE A 99 0.90 14.66 -1.03
CA ILE A 99 2.15 14.83 -1.79
C ILE A 99 1.89 14.62 -3.29
N VAL A 100 1.11 13.60 -3.65
CA VAL A 100 0.76 13.31 -5.05
C VAL A 100 -0.03 14.45 -5.68
N ILE A 101 -1.01 15.02 -4.97
CA ILE A 101 -1.82 16.13 -5.48
C ILE A 101 -1.01 17.43 -5.58
N VAL A 102 -0.22 17.76 -4.56
CA VAL A 102 0.64 18.94 -4.56
C VAL A 102 1.70 18.85 -5.67
N GLY A 103 2.32 17.67 -5.85
CA GLY A 103 3.27 17.43 -6.93
C GLY A 103 2.61 17.56 -8.32
N SER A 104 1.37 17.09 -8.46
CA SER A 104 0.59 17.24 -9.69
C SER A 104 0.21 18.70 -9.99
N ALA A 105 -0.18 19.47 -8.97
CA ALA A 105 -0.48 20.89 -9.12
C ALA A 105 0.77 21.69 -9.49
N PHE A 106 1.91 21.37 -8.85
CA PHE A 106 3.19 21.98 -9.18
C PHE A 106 3.59 21.70 -10.63
N GLU A 107 3.42 20.47 -11.11
CA GLU A 107 3.74 20.10 -12.49
C GLU A 107 2.94 20.91 -13.51
N VAL A 108 1.62 21.00 -13.36
CA VAL A 108 0.74 21.76 -14.25
C VAL A 108 1.11 23.25 -14.26
N ILE A 109 1.34 23.85 -13.10
CA ILE A 109 1.75 25.26 -12.99
C ILE A 109 3.12 25.47 -13.65
N TRP A 110 4.06 24.56 -13.41
CA TRP A 110 5.41 24.66 -13.95
C TRP A 110 5.44 24.50 -15.47
N ALA A 111 4.60 23.63 -16.02
CA ALA A 111 4.46 23.40 -17.45
C ALA A 111 3.95 24.65 -18.20
N GLU A 112 3.06 25.43 -17.59
CA GLU A 112 2.54 26.68 -18.18
C GLU A 112 3.52 27.87 -18.02
N VAL A 113 4.42 27.83 -17.02
CA VAL A 113 5.38 28.92 -16.76
C VAL A 113 6.67 28.80 -17.57
N LYS A 114 7.10 27.58 -17.91
CA LYS A 114 8.33 27.34 -18.69
C LYS A 114 8.03 26.60 -19.98
N ASP A 115 8.06 27.32 -21.09
CA ASP A 115 8.16 26.72 -22.43
C ASP A 115 9.50 25.97 -22.59
N GLY A 116 9.44 24.64 -22.70
CA GLY A 116 10.45 23.86 -23.44
C GLY A 116 11.73 23.39 -22.73
N SER A 117 11.76 23.15 -21.41
CA SER A 117 12.94 22.55 -20.74
C SER A 117 12.86 21.02 -20.60
N PHE A 118 14.02 20.34 -20.68
CA PHE A 118 14.25 18.90 -20.41
C PHE A 118 13.56 18.39 -19.12
N GLY A 119 13.35 19.27 -18.13
CA GLY A 119 12.63 18.95 -16.89
C GLY A 119 11.15 18.62 -17.08
N ILE A 120 10.50 19.10 -18.14
CA ILE A 120 9.08 18.85 -18.42
C ILE A 120 8.81 17.36 -18.64
N SER A 121 9.75 16.60 -19.21
CA SER A 121 9.55 15.17 -19.42
C SER A 121 9.55 14.36 -18.13
N VAL A 122 10.40 14.72 -17.16
CA VAL A 122 10.44 14.07 -15.85
C VAL A 122 9.23 14.48 -15.00
N LEU A 123 8.84 15.76 -15.03
CA LEU A 123 7.67 16.23 -14.32
C LEU A 123 6.39 15.57 -14.84
N ARG A 124 6.26 15.39 -16.17
CA ARG A 124 5.17 14.61 -16.77
C ARG A 124 5.13 13.15 -16.29
N ALA A 125 6.22 12.57 -15.81
CA ALA A 125 6.17 11.22 -15.22
C ALA A 125 5.55 11.22 -13.82
N LEU A 126 5.51 12.35 -13.10
CA LEU A 126 4.95 12.44 -11.75
C LEU A 126 3.44 12.17 -11.73
N ARG A 127 2.71 12.38 -12.83
CA ARG A 127 1.28 12.02 -12.90
C ARG A 127 1.05 10.51 -12.78
N LEU A 128 2.04 9.67 -13.10
CA LEU A 128 1.98 8.23 -12.81
C LEU A 128 1.87 7.96 -11.32
N LEU A 129 2.30 8.89 -10.45
CA LEU A 129 2.14 8.73 -9.01
C LEU A 129 0.66 8.67 -8.58
N ARG A 130 -0.26 9.21 -9.39
CA ARG A 130 -1.71 9.19 -9.12
C ARG A 130 -2.26 7.77 -9.08
N ILE A 131 -1.68 6.82 -9.84
CA ILE A 131 -2.11 5.41 -9.79
C ILE A 131 -1.89 4.82 -8.39
N PHE A 132 -0.87 5.28 -7.65
CA PHE A 132 -0.61 4.82 -6.29
C PHE A 132 -1.66 5.29 -5.30
N LYS A 133 -2.53 6.26 -5.62
CA LYS A 133 -3.71 6.52 -4.77
C LYS A 133 -4.55 5.26 -4.61
N LEU A 134 -4.58 4.35 -5.60
CA LEU A 134 -5.25 3.06 -5.48
C LEU A 134 -4.74 2.23 -4.28
N THR A 135 -3.46 2.37 -3.89
CA THR A 135 -2.91 1.74 -2.68
C THR A 135 -3.64 2.23 -1.44
N SER A 136 -3.98 3.53 -1.36
CA SER A 136 -4.79 4.12 -0.31
C SER A 136 -6.26 3.67 -0.35
N TYR A 137 -6.73 2.83 -1.28
CA TYR A 137 -8.13 2.36 -1.30
C TYR A 137 -8.25 0.84 -1.29
N CYS A 138 -7.25 0.12 -1.81
CA CYS A 138 -7.19 -1.33 -1.79
C CYS A 138 -6.58 -1.84 -0.48
N ILE A 139 -7.42 -2.32 0.44
CA ILE A 139 -6.99 -2.83 1.77
C ILE A 139 -5.90 -3.91 1.65
N SER A 140 -6.07 -4.86 0.72
CA SER A 140 -5.05 -5.90 0.45
C SER A 140 -3.69 -5.31 0.07
N LEU A 141 -3.68 -4.27 -0.78
CA LEU A 141 -2.46 -3.59 -1.21
C LEU A 141 -1.84 -2.76 -0.08
N ARG A 142 -2.65 -2.12 0.77
CA ARG A 142 -2.16 -1.45 1.99
C ARG A 142 -1.45 -2.42 2.92
N ASN A 143 -2.03 -3.61 3.11
CA ASN A 143 -1.45 -4.64 3.97
C ASN A 143 -0.12 -5.16 3.40
N LEU A 144 -0.04 -5.34 2.08
CA LEU A 144 1.21 -5.67 1.39
C LEU A 144 2.28 -4.60 1.61
N VAL A 145 1.94 -3.32 1.38
CA VAL A 145 2.85 -2.20 1.58
C VAL A 145 3.30 -2.09 3.04
N ARG A 146 2.38 -2.26 4.00
CA ARG A 146 2.70 -2.25 5.44
C ARG A 146 3.65 -3.38 5.81
N SER A 147 3.40 -4.59 5.32
CA SER A 147 4.28 -5.75 5.52
C SER A 147 5.68 -5.50 4.95
N LEU A 148 5.77 -4.96 3.73
CA LEU A 148 7.02 -4.57 3.12
C LEU A 148 7.76 -3.54 3.98
N MET A 149 7.07 -2.47 4.39
CA MET A 149 7.62 -1.40 5.24
C MET A 149 8.19 -1.92 6.57
N ASN A 150 7.55 -2.91 7.18
CA ASN A 150 8.05 -3.52 8.43
C ASN A 150 9.40 -4.23 8.22
N SER A 151 9.63 -4.81 7.04
CA SER A 151 10.90 -5.46 6.69
C SER A 151 11.95 -4.53 6.10
N MET A 152 11.62 -3.27 5.79
CA MET A 152 12.52 -2.34 5.07
C MET A 152 13.86 -2.13 5.75
N ARG A 153 13.91 -2.05 7.09
CA ARG A 153 15.18 -1.88 7.79
C ARG A 153 16.14 -3.05 7.55
N SER A 154 15.61 -4.28 7.52
CA SER A 154 16.39 -5.47 7.21
C SER A 154 16.82 -5.49 5.73
N ILE A 155 15.90 -5.16 4.82
CA ILE A 155 16.17 -5.07 3.38
C ILE A 155 17.27 -4.04 3.10
N LEU A 156 17.19 -2.85 3.68
CA LEU A 156 18.19 -1.79 3.51
C LEU A 156 19.57 -2.21 4.01
N SER A 157 19.64 -2.95 5.12
CA SER A 157 20.91 -3.50 5.62
C SER A 157 21.54 -4.48 4.63
N LEU A 158 20.74 -5.33 3.99
CA LEU A 158 21.19 -6.28 2.98
C LEU A 158 21.61 -5.58 1.69
N LEU A 159 20.82 -4.61 1.22
CA LEU A 159 21.14 -3.80 0.05
C LEU A 159 22.42 -2.99 0.24
N PHE A 160 22.67 -2.46 1.44
CA PHE A 160 23.91 -1.75 1.76
C PHE A 160 25.13 -2.68 1.70
N LEU A 161 25.03 -3.89 2.25
CA LEU A 161 26.09 -4.89 2.16
C LEU A 161 26.35 -5.29 0.70
N LEU A 162 25.28 -5.51 -0.08
CA LEU A 162 25.38 -5.81 -1.51
C LEU A 162 26.03 -4.66 -2.28
N PHE A 163 25.65 -3.42 -2.01
CA PHE A 163 26.24 -2.24 -2.64
C PHE A 163 27.73 -2.11 -2.30
N LEU A 164 28.12 -2.33 -1.04
CA LEU A 164 29.53 -2.34 -0.64
C LEU A 164 30.32 -3.42 -1.38
N PHE A 165 29.75 -4.63 -1.52
CA PHE A 165 30.34 -5.71 -2.28
C PHE A 165 30.53 -5.34 -3.76
N ILE A 166 29.49 -4.78 -4.41
CA ILE A 166 29.55 -4.26 -5.78
C ILE A 166 30.65 -3.20 -5.89
N LEU A 167 30.74 -2.28 -4.93
CA LEU A 167 31.74 -1.22 -4.91
C LEU A 167 33.17 -1.77 -4.85
N ILE A 168 33.43 -2.75 -3.99
CA ILE A 168 34.75 -3.38 -3.88
C ILE A 168 35.15 -4.02 -5.22
N PHE A 169 34.23 -4.78 -5.84
CA PHE A 169 34.52 -5.46 -7.10
C PHE A 169 34.59 -4.49 -8.29
N ALA A 170 33.82 -3.41 -8.29
CA ALA A 170 33.90 -2.38 -9.31
C ALA A 170 35.26 -1.67 -9.26
N LEU A 171 35.72 -1.27 -8.08
CA LEU A 171 37.05 -0.66 -7.91
C LEU A 171 38.18 -1.64 -8.28
N LEU A 172 38.07 -2.91 -7.88
CA LEU A 172 39.02 -3.93 -8.29
C LEU A 172 39.02 -4.13 -9.81
N GLY A 173 37.84 -4.19 -10.43
CA GLY A 173 37.67 -4.31 -11.88
C GLY A 173 38.26 -3.11 -12.63
N MET A 174 38.11 -1.89 -12.11
CA MET A 174 38.77 -0.70 -12.66
C MET A 174 40.30 -0.82 -12.62
N GLN A 175 40.87 -1.35 -11.54
CA GLN A 175 42.33 -1.53 -11.45
C GLN A 175 42.84 -2.62 -12.41
N LEU A 176 42.05 -3.67 -12.63
CA LEU A 176 42.44 -4.79 -13.51
C LEU A 176 42.21 -4.47 -14.99
N PHE A 177 41.07 -3.85 -15.33
CA PHE A 177 40.55 -3.74 -16.69
C PHE A 177 40.31 -2.30 -17.18
N GLY A 178 40.59 -1.29 -16.36
CA GLY A 178 40.38 0.12 -16.71
C GLY A 178 41.18 0.55 -17.94
N GLY A 179 40.49 1.06 -18.96
CA GLY A 179 41.06 1.47 -20.25
C GLY A 179 41.54 0.32 -21.12
N LYS A 180 41.27 -0.94 -20.74
CA LYS A 180 41.73 -2.14 -21.47
C LYS A 180 40.72 -2.64 -22.48
N PHE A 181 39.45 -2.30 -22.33
CA PHE A 181 38.36 -2.71 -23.23
C PHE A 181 38.30 -1.81 -24.48
N ASN A 182 39.46 -1.54 -25.08
CA ASN A 182 39.57 -0.70 -26.26
C ASN A 182 39.93 -1.58 -27.46
N PHE A 183 38.91 -2.21 -28.07
CA PHE A 183 39.10 -3.08 -29.21
C PHE A 183 39.08 -2.27 -30.52
N PRO A 184 39.83 -2.68 -31.57
CA PRO A 184 39.97 -1.90 -32.81
C PRO A 184 38.66 -1.52 -33.50
N ASN A 185 37.61 -2.32 -33.32
CA ASN A 185 36.33 -2.17 -34.01
C ASN A 185 35.14 -1.89 -33.06
N MET A 186 35.36 -1.86 -31.74
CA MET A 186 34.27 -1.77 -30.76
C MET A 186 34.78 -1.26 -29.41
N HIS A 187 34.07 -0.28 -28.83
CA HIS A 187 34.12 0.01 -27.41
C HIS A 187 32.82 -0.49 -26.77
N PRO A 188 32.86 -1.55 -25.93
CA PRO A 188 31.65 -2.12 -25.36
C PRO A 188 31.03 -1.17 -24.32
N TYR A 189 29.69 -1.17 -24.26
CA TYR A 189 28.96 -0.44 -23.23
C TYR A 189 29.27 -0.95 -21.81
N THR A 190 29.67 -2.22 -21.70
CA THR A 190 30.11 -2.88 -20.47
C THR A 190 31.63 -2.79 -20.33
N HIS A 191 32.12 -1.78 -19.62
CA HIS A 191 33.55 -1.55 -19.43
C HIS A 191 33.89 -1.07 -18.01
N PHE A 192 35.18 -1.07 -17.68
CA PHE A 192 35.71 -0.71 -16.35
C PHE A 192 36.50 0.61 -16.35
N ASP A 193 36.31 1.46 -17.36
CA ASP A 193 37.02 2.73 -17.53
C ASP A 193 36.54 3.82 -16.55
N THR A 194 35.25 3.84 -16.21
CA THR A 194 34.66 4.83 -15.31
C THR A 194 33.90 4.17 -14.15
N PHE A 195 33.87 4.85 -13.01
CA PHE A 195 33.26 4.32 -11.79
C PHE A 195 31.78 3.94 -11.95
N PRO A 196 30.88 4.79 -12.52
CA PRO A 196 29.47 4.43 -12.66
C PRO A 196 29.24 3.24 -13.61
N VAL A 197 29.98 3.17 -14.71
CA VAL A 197 29.85 2.07 -15.66
C VAL A 197 30.41 0.77 -15.09
N ALA A 198 31.50 0.83 -14.33
CA ALA A 198 32.03 -0.32 -13.61
C ALA A 198 31.03 -0.87 -12.57
N LEU A 199 30.32 0.00 -11.84
CA LEU A 199 29.24 -0.41 -10.92
C LEU A 199 28.12 -1.16 -11.66
N ILE A 200 27.66 -0.61 -12.79
CA ILE A 200 26.60 -1.23 -13.61
C ILE A 200 27.08 -2.55 -14.20
N THR A 201 28.32 -2.61 -14.68
CA THR A 201 28.93 -3.83 -15.26
C THR A 201 29.03 -4.94 -14.21
N VAL A 202 29.47 -4.62 -12.99
CA VAL A 202 29.48 -5.60 -11.88
C VAL A 202 28.06 -6.02 -11.51
N PHE A 203 27.11 -5.09 -11.47
CA PHE A 203 25.70 -5.42 -11.23
C PHE A 203 25.14 -6.38 -12.28
N GLN A 204 25.39 -6.13 -13.57
CA GLN A 204 25.02 -7.02 -14.68
C GLN A 204 25.64 -8.42 -14.52
N ILE A 205 26.91 -8.51 -14.14
CA ILE A 205 27.55 -9.82 -13.88
C ILE A 205 26.85 -10.55 -12.73
N LEU A 206 26.41 -9.83 -11.69
CA LEU A 206 25.71 -10.39 -10.54
C LEU A 206 24.27 -10.82 -10.87
N THR A 207 23.58 -10.16 -11.79
CA THR A 207 22.26 -10.61 -12.27
C THR A 207 22.37 -11.86 -13.14
N GLY A 208 23.58 -12.21 -13.60
CA GLY A 208 23.83 -13.35 -14.47
C GLY A 208 23.47 -13.08 -15.93
N GLU A 209 23.27 -11.82 -16.29
CA GLU A 209 22.98 -11.39 -17.67
C GLU A 209 24.29 -11.17 -18.42
N ASP A 210 24.53 -11.94 -19.49
CA ASP A 210 25.69 -11.83 -20.40
C ASP A 210 27.06 -11.69 -19.69
N TRP A 211 27.17 -12.24 -18.49
CA TRP A 211 28.39 -12.18 -17.66
C TRP A 211 29.59 -12.88 -18.31
N ASN A 212 29.30 -13.91 -19.11
CA ASN A 212 30.28 -14.67 -19.88
C ASN A 212 30.87 -13.82 -21.01
N GLU A 213 30.07 -12.97 -21.65
CA GLU A 213 30.55 -12.06 -22.69
C GLU A 213 31.53 -11.04 -22.10
N VAL A 214 31.18 -10.42 -20.97
CA VAL A 214 32.07 -9.48 -20.26
C VAL A 214 33.38 -10.17 -19.85
N MET A 215 33.29 -11.44 -19.42
CA MET A 215 34.48 -12.25 -19.11
C MET A 215 35.33 -12.53 -20.35
N TYR A 216 34.73 -12.84 -21.50
CA TYR A 216 35.47 -13.08 -22.74
C TYR A 216 36.20 -11.82 -23.21
N LEU A 217 35.54 -10.67 -23.17
CA LEU A 217 36.16 -9.37 -23.47
C LEU A 217 37.33 -9.10 -22.52
N ALA A 218 37.18 -9.41 -21.23
CA ALA A 218 38.26 -9.26 -20.27
C ALA A 218 39.48 -10.14 -20.59
N ILE A 219 39.25 -11.42 -20.93
CA ILE A 219 40.34 -12.34 -21.33
C ILE A 219 41.03 -11.83 -22.59
N GLU A 220 40.27 -11.40 -23.59
CA GLU A 220 40.79 -10.86 -24.85
C GLU A 220 41.63 -9.61 -24.62
N SER A 221 41.14 -8.68 -23.79
CA SER A 221 41.85 -7.44 -23.44
C SER A 221 43.20 -7.67 -22.73
N GLN A 222 43.39 -8.84 -22.11
CA GLN A 222 44.57 -9.23 -21.34
C GLN A 222 45.49 -10.20 -22.10
N GLY A 223 45.46 -10.17 -23.44
CA GLY A 223 46.32 -11.02 -24.29
C GLY A 223 45.68 -12.33 -24.72
N GLY A 224 44.37 -12.49 -24.52
CA GLY A 224 43.60 -13.65 -25.00
C GLY A 224 43.92 -14.95 -24.28
N VAL A 225 43.37 -16.05 -24.82
CA VAL A 225 43.44 -17.38 -24.19
C VAL A 225 44.89 -17.88 -24.04
N TYR A 226 45.74 -17.60 -25.03
CA TYR A 226 47.11 -18.09 -25.08
C TYR A 226 48.15 -17.11 -24.49
N GLY A 227 47.78 -15.84 -24.28
CA GLY A 227 48.68 -14.79 -23.76
C GLY A 227 48.62 -14.57 -22.25
N GLY A 228 47.96 -15.46 -21.49
CA GLY A 228 47.81 -15.36 -20.03
C GLY A 228 46.51 -14.68 -19.56
N GLY A 229 45.66 -14.22 -20.49
CA GLY A 229 44.37 -13.59 -20.18
C GLY A 229 43.40 -14.51 -19.43
N MET A 230 43.55 -15.84 -19.56
CA MET A 230 42.75 -16.83 -18.84
C MET A 230 42.79 -16.67 -17.32
N VAL A 231 43.88 -16.15 -16.74
CA VAL A 231 43.96 -15.96 -15.27
C VAL A 231 42.87 -15.00 -14.77
N TYR A 232 42.47 -14.03 -15.60
CA TYR A 232 41.48 -13.02 -15.22
C TYR A 232 40.04 -13.57 -15.17
N CYS A 233 39.75 -14.74 -15.75
CA CYS A 233 38.44 -15.36 -15.57
C CYS A 233 38.15 -15.71 -14.10
N VAL A 234 39.18 -15.83 -13.26
CA VAL A 234 39.02 -16.04 -11.81
C VAL A 234 38.26 -14.88 -11.16
N TYR A 235 38.48 -13.63 -11.60
CA TYR A 235 37.71 -12.47 -11.11
C TYR A 235 36.21 -12.67 -11.33
N PHE A 236 35.82 -13.05 -12.56
CA PHE A 236 34.43 -13.26 -12.94
C PHE A 236 33.83 -14.50 -12.26
N ILE A 237 34.58 -15.60 -12.19
CA ILE A 237 34.15 -16.81 -11.49
C ILE A 237 33.92 -16.52 -10.00
N VAL A 238 34.84 -15.81 -9.34
CA VAL A 238 34.66 -15.42 -7.93
C VAL A 238 33.46 -14.48 -7.78
N LEU A 239 33.31 -13.50 -8.67
CA LEU A 239 32.20 -12.56 -8.63
C LEU A 239 30.84 -13.27 -8.81
N VAL A 240 30.74 -14.16 -9.79
CA VAL A 240 29.55 -15.00 -10.02
C VAL A 240 29.34 -15.99 -8.89
N LEU A 241 30.38 -16.59 -8.31
CA LEU A 241 30.26 -17.50 -7.16
C LEU A 241 29.92 -16.79 -5.85
N PHE A 242 30.28 -15.54 -5.65
CA PHE A 242 29.85 -14.78 -4.47
C PHE A 242 28.48 -14.14 -4.67
N GLY A 243 28.21 -13.64 -5.88
CA GLY A 243 26.91 -13.09 -6.28
C GLY A 243 25.82 -14.13 -6.32
N ASN A 244 26.15 -15.30 -6.84
CA ASN A 244 25.23 -16.42 -6.92
C ASN A 244 25.52 -17.42 -5.77
N CYS A 245 26.72 -17.99 -5.68
CA CYS A 245 26.97 -19.22 -4.94
C CYS A 245 27.30 -19.07 -3.43
N LYS A 246 26.39 -18.53 -2.60
CA LYS A 246 26.39 -18.82 -1.14
C LYS A 246 25.04 -18.88 -0.42
N PHE A 247 23.90 -18.47 -1.01
CA PHE A 247 22.61 -18.61 -0.32
C PHE A 247 21.66 -19.57 -1.04
N TYR A 248 21.34 -19.45 -2.33
CA TYR A 248 20.28 -20.30 -2.91
C TYR A 248 20.62 -21.81 -2.96
N LYS A 249 21.86 -22.31 -2.91
CA LYS A 249 22.05 -23.78 -2.99
C LYS A 249 21.87 -24.51 -1.65
N LEU A 250 22.04 -23.79 -0.54
CA LEU A 250 21.78 -24.28 0.83
C LEU A 250 20.44 -23.73 1.37
N PHE A 251 20.14 -22.48 1.03
CA PHE A 251 18.90 -21.79 1.33
C PHE A 251 17.81 -22.07 0.29
N SER A 252 17.98 -22.19 -1.03
CA SER A 252 16.83 -22.57 -1.90
C SER A 252 16.37 -23.99 -1.66
N PHE A 253 17.15 -24.89 -1.07
CA PHE A 253 16.59 -26.17 -0.62
C PHE A 253 15.75 -25.99 0.66
N ILE A 254 16.26 -25.24 1.65
CA ILE A 254 15.59 -24.95 2.92
C ILE A 254 14.47 -23.90 2.78
N HIS A 255 14.54 -23.02 1.79
CA HIS A 255 13.75 -21.82 1.53
C HIS A 255 12.83 -22.02 0.34
N LEU A 256 13.07 -22.94 -0.59
CA LEU A 256 11.97 -23.46 -1.41
C LEU A 256 11.07 -24.34 -0.53
N GLN A 257 11.64 -25.13 0.40
CA GLN A 257 10.85 -25.87 1.38
C GLN A 257 10.16 -24.93 2.38
N PHE A 258 10.86 -23.94 2.94
CA PHE A 258 10.28 -22.96 3.87
C PHE A 258 9.34 -21.99 3.16
N LEU A 259 9.63 -21.49 1.96
CA LEU A 259 8.70 -20.64 1.20
C LEU A 259 7.50 -21.44 0.68
N LEU A 260 7.63 -22.72 0.33
CA LEU A 260 6.47 -23.58 0.07
C LEU A 260 5.65 -23.80 1.35
N HIS A 261 6.29 -24.04 2.50
CA HIS A 261 5.61 -24.20 3.78
C HIS A 261 5.00 -22.89 4.28
N THR A 262 5.65 -21.75 4.06
CA THR A 262 5.18 -20.40 4.42
C THR A 262 4.09 -19.95 3.47
N LEU A 263 4.21 -20.16 2.16
CA LEU A 263 3.11 -19.90 1.22
C LEU A 263 1.92 -20.80 1.52
N LEU A 264 2.15 -22.08 1.85
CA LEU A 264 1.08 -23.00 2.26
C LEU A 264 0.45 -22.56 3.58
N ASN A 265 1.23 -22.16 4.58
CA ASN A 265 0.73 -21.70 5.87
C ASN A 265 0.05 -20.33 5.78
N VAL A 266 0.54 -19.43 4.91
CA VAL A 266 -0.11 -18.14 4.63
C VAL A 266 -1.40 -18.37 3.86
N PHE A 267 -1.42 -19.26 2.87
CA PHE A 267 -2.63 -19.63 2.16
C PHE A 267 -3.64 -20.31 3.10
N LEU A 268 -3.17 -21.21 3.98
CA LEU A 268 -3.99 -21.87 4.99
C LEU A 268 -4.50 -20.87 6.02
N ALA A 269 -3.67 -19.94 6.49
CA ALA A 269 -4.09 -18.88 7.40
C ALA A 269 -5.15 -17.98 6.75
N ILE A 270 -4.93 -17.54 5.51
CA ILE A 270 -5.91 -16.75 4.77
C ILE A 270 -7.20 -17.54 4.54
N ALA A 271 -7.12 -18.83 4.21
CA ALA A 271 -8.28 -19.68 4.01
C ALA A 271 -9.04 -19.94 5.33
N VAL A 272 -8.32 -20.14 6.43
CA VAL A 272 -8.88 -20.34 7.78
C VAL A 272 -9.49 -19.06 8.29
N ASP A 273 -8.84 -17.91 8.15
CA ASP A 273 -9.37 -16.60 8.54
C ASP A 273 -10.58 -16.24 7.69
N ASN A 274 -10.56 -16.52 6.38
CA ASN A 274 -11.73 -16.33 5.53
C ASN A 274 -12.89 -17.26 5.92
N LEU A 275 -12.60 -18.50 6.31
CA LEU A 275 -13.61 -19.45 6.76
C LEU A 275 -14.16 -19.07 8.14
N ALA A 276 -13.29 -18.63 9.06
CA ALA A 276 -13.66 -18.15 10.38
C ALA A 276 -14.52 -16.89 10.27
N ASN A 277 -14.11 -15.91 9.46
CA ASN A 277 -14.92 -14.72 9.17
C ASN A 277 -16.26 -15.07 8.53
N ALA A 278 -16.31 -16.06 7.63
CA ALA A 278 -17.56 -16.53 7.04
C ALA A 278 -18.47 -17.19 8.10
N GLN A 279 -17.89 -17.98 9.03
CA GLN A 279 -18.61 -18.58 10.14
C GLN A 279 -19.11 -17.53 11.14
N GLU A 280 -18.29 -16.53 11.46
CA GLU A 280 -18.68 -15.42 12.34
C GLU A 280 -19.79 -14.57 11.70
N LEU A 281 -19.73 -14.29 10.39
CA LEU A 281 -20.84 -13.63 9.68
C LEU A 281 -22.12 -14.46 9.75
N THR A 282 -22.03 -15.76 9.49
CA THR A 282 -23.21 -16.65 9.50
C THR A 282 -23.81 -16.74 10.91
N ALA A 283 -22.96 -16.83 11.94
CA ALA A 283 -23.40 -16.87 13.33
C ALA A 283 -24.00 -15.53 13.79
N ALA A 284 -23.48 -14.40 13.30
CA ALA A 284 -24.03 -13.08 13.56
C ALA A 284 -25.40 -12.91 12.88
N GLU A 285 -25.55 -13.36 11.63
CA GLU A 285 -26.83 -13.35 10.91
C GLU A 285 -27.89 -14.21 11.63
N GLU A 286 -27.54 -15.44 12.06
CA GLU A 286 -28.46 -16.29 12.83
C GLU A 286 -28.81 -15.70 14.20
N ALA A 287 -27.90 -14.98 14.84
CA ALA A 287 -28.15 -14.31 16.12
C ALA A 287 -29.09 -13.11 15.96
N ASP A 288 -28.91 -12.32 14.90
CA ASP A 288 -29.80 -11.21 14.54
C ASP A 288 -31.20 -11.72 14.15
N GLU A 289 -31.29 -12.82 13.39
CA GLU A 289 -32.58 -13.45 13.06
C GLU A 289 -33.32 -13.91 14.33
N ARG A 290 -32.64 -14.61 15.24
CA ARG A 290 -33.25 -15.03 16.52
C ARG A 290 -33.61 -13.86 17.43
N ALA A 291 -32.82 -12.79 17.43
CA ALA A 291 -33.13 -11.58 18.19
C ALA A 291 -34.39 -10.90 17.65
N ASN A 292 -34.55 -10.86 16.31
CA ASN A 292 -35.77 -10.38 15.68
C ASN A 292 -36.97 -11.28 15.98
N GLU A 293 -36.84 -12.60 15.89
CA GLU A 293 -37.91 -13.55 16.27
C GLU A 293 -38.33 -13.39 17.74
N LEU A 294 -37.37 -13.27 18.66
CA LEU A 294 -37.66 -13.02 20.09
C LEU A 294 -38.32 -11.66 20.32
N SER A 295 -37.98 -10.64 19.52
CA SER A 295 -38.64 -9.34 19.60
C SER A 295 -40.09 -9.41 19.11
N GLU A 296 -40.35 -10.13 18.00
CA GLU A 296 -41.71 -10.37 17.49
C GLU A 296 -42.53 -11.24 18.45
N ASP A 297 -41.93 -12.28 19.05
CA ASP A 297 -42.57 -13.11 20.09
C ASP A 297 -42.87 -12.30 21.36
N SER A 298 -41.97 -11.39 21.77
CA SER A 298 -42.20 -10.51 22.92
C SER A 298 -43.31 -9.49 22.67
N GLU A 299 -43.37 -8.92 21.46
CA GLU A 299 -44.44 -8.01 21.05
C GLU A 299 -45.78 -8.75 20.96
N THR A 300 -45.82 -9.97 20.43
CA THR A 300 -47.05 -10.77 20.37
C THR A 300 -47.50 -11.28 21.74
N ILE A 301 -46.58 -11.56 22.67
CA ILE A 301 -46.92 -11.87 24.07
C ILE A 301 -47.49 -10.64 24.77
N ASP A 302 -46.88 -9.45 24.62
CA ASP A 302 -47.40 -8.21 25.20
C ASP A 302 -48.76 -7.82 24.58
N GLU A 303 -49.01 -8.17 23.30
CA GLU A 303 -50.32 -8.01 22.66
C GLU A 303 -51.35 -9.04 23.13
N GLN A 304 -50.93 -10.25 23.51
CA GLN A 304 -51.79 -11.30 24.06
C GLN A 304 -52.03 -11.18 25.58
N VAL A 305 -51.21 -10.43 26.32
CA VAL A 305 -51.45 -10.09 27.73
C VAL A 305 -52.64 -9.14 27.79
N ASN A 306 -53.82 -9.73 28.02
CA ASN A 306 -55.09 -9.03 28.17
C ASN A 306 -54.94 -7.83 29.15
N PRO A 307 -55.37 -6.61 28.79
CA PRO A 307 -55.27 -5.43 29.66
C PRO A 307 -55.97 -5.57 31.03
N GLN A 308 -56.83 -6.58 31.23
CA GLN A 308 -57.34 -6.95 32.57
C GLN A 308 -56.25 -7.44 33.53
N SER A 309 -55.18 -8.06 33.03
CA SER A 309 -54.09 -8.66 33.84
C SER A 309 -53.28 -7.59 34.58
N TYR A 310 -52.96 -6.50 33.89
CA TYR A 310 -52.30 -5.33 34.47
C TYR A 310 -53.15 -4.63 35.53
N PHE A 311 -54.48 -4.60 35.32
CA PHE A 311 -55.42 -4.03 36.30
C PHE A 311 -55.49 -4.87 37.59
N ILE A 312 -55.43 -6.21 37.48
CA ILE A 312 -55.41 -7.10 38.64
C ILE A 312 -54.07 -7.00 39.40
N TYR A 313 -52.93 -6.95 38.71
CA TYR A 313 -51.63 -6.77 39.36
C TYR A 313 -51.46 -5.40 40.03
N ALA A 314 -51.93 -4.32 39.39
CA ALA A 314 -51.89 -2.97 39.97
C ALA A 314 -52.80 -2.85 41.20
N ASN A 315 -54.00 -3.42 41.16
CA ASN A 315 -54.90 -3.46 42.32
C ASN A 315 -54.34 -4.32 43.44
N PHE A 316 -53.77 -5.50 43.15
CA PHE A 316 -53.19 -6.38 44.17
C PHE A 316 -51.99 -5.72 44.89
N ASN A 317 -51.15 -4.99 44.16
CA ASN A 317 -50.01 -4.30 44.76
C ASN A 317 -50.43 -3.06 45.56
N SER A 318 -51.49 -2.36 45.13
CA SER A 318 -52.12 -1.27 45.89
C SER A 318 -52.75 -1.78 47.20
N GLU A 319 -53.46 -2.91 47.17
CA GLU A 319 -54.06 -3.57 48.34
C GLU A 319 -53.01 -4.07 49.34
N MET A 320 -51.86 -4.57 48.85
CA MET A 320 -50.73 -4.98 49.67
C MET A 320 -50.01 -3.78 50.33
N HIS A 321 -49.94 -2.64 49.65
CA HIS A 321 -49.41 -1.40 50.24
C HIS A 321 -50.35 -0.79 51.27
N HIS A 322 -51.67 -0.83 51.05
CA HIS A 322 -52.67 -0.40 52.03
C HIS A 322 -52.66 -1.29 53.27
N ARG A 323 -52.57 -2.63 53.11
CA ARG A 323 -52.46 -3.56 54.25
C ARG A 323 -51.13 -3.43 55.02
N ARG A 324 -50.04 -3.00 54.39
CA ARG A 324 -48.79 -2.65 55.10
C ARG A 324 -48.92 -1.39 55.94
N HIS A 325 -49.72 -0.42 55.48
CA HIS A 325 -49.99 0.80 56.26
C HIS A 325 -50.92 0.54 57.46
N ASP A 326 -51.93 -0.31 57.30
CA ASP A 326 -52.87 -0.66 58.40
C ASP A 326 -52.22 -1.50 59.51
N VAL A 327 -51.27 -2.38 59.17
CA VAL A 327 -50.49 -3.13 60.18
C VAL A 327 -49.54 -2.20 60.97
N THR A 328 -49.10 -1.09 60.37
CA THR A 328 -48.20 -0.12 61.03
C THR A 328 -48.96 0.83 61.98
N ILE A 329 -50.27 1.05 61.77
CA ILE A 329 -51.10 1.89 62.66
C ILE A 329 -51.65 1.09 63.86
N HIS A 330 -51.79 -0.24 63.74
CA HIS A 330 -52.23 -1.11 64.84
C HIS A 330 -51.12 -1.59 65.80
N LEU A 331 -49.85 -1.47 65.40
CA LEU A 331 -48.70 -1.69 66.28
C LEU A 331 -48.17 -0.35 66.76
N GLY A 332 -48.80 0.18 67.81
CA GLY A 332 -48.18 1.21 68.64
C GLY A 332 -46.84 0.70 69.18
N LEU A 333 -45.75 1.11 68.56
CA LEU A 333 -44.43 1.12 69.16
C LEU A 333 -44.03 2.58 69.34
N SER A 334 -44.03 2.95 70.63
CA SER A 334 -43.18 3.96 71.28
C SER A 334 -41.84 4.16 70.58
#